data_AF-A0A413UD00-F1
#
_entry.id   AF-A0A413UD00-F1
#
_cell.length_a   1.000
_cell.length_b   1.000
_cell.length_c   1.000
_cell.angle_alpha   90.00
_cell.angle_beta   90.00
_cell.angle_gamma   90.00
#
_symmetry.space_group_name_H-M   'P 1'
#
loop_
_entity.id
_entity.type
_entity.pdbx_description
1 polymer ?
#
loop_
_entity_poly.entity_id
_entity_poly.type
_entity_poly.pdbx_seq_one_letter_code
_entity_poly.pdbx_strand_id
1 'polypeptide(L)'
;MKPYMNNEELIDELVIHKNINHETIPENIFNERGYTTLVSPYKRLICTNFDTMRQEYIYKENGDFAEYINLAKIDDFISNKFSMYIECFEKHFKTYVAEKLSEKFKDTNLSCNDYSELSRLSSCLPSTERIQHCHNILQLDCHFNCYDLLYFDKMYNSNMREVQANKNIIANRRRALDTILKLNTTHGYSSNMLIQHNFNKNTVPPIWGVIHTLSLGDVLALYNMLKIQDRLSFCQAIYKKQNVSYREINALSSNINFIRKIRNNINHYEPLIPVLLKYQDEGKEEAIFKILDLLKDLYYSGNIHSINVVRRVKFQKLSKCDYNKKQVVYLNKILRNI
;
A
#
# COMPACT_ATOMS: atom_id res chain seq x y z
N MET A 1 0.89 -29.52 -3.49
CA MET A 1 -0.33 -28.75 -3.16
C MET A 1 -1.02 -29.54 -2.06
N LYS A 2 -1.22 -28.98 -0.85
CA LYS A 2 -1.96 -29.72 0.18
C LYS A 2 -3.41 -29.90 -0.32
N PRO A 3 -4.03 -31.08 -0.15
CA PRO A 3 -5.42 -31.30 -0.52
C PRO A 3 -6.34 -30.33 0.24
N TYR A 4 -7.53 -30.07 -0.32
CA TYR A 4 -8.58 -29.33 0.39
C TYR A 4 -8.94 -30.09 1.66
N MET A 5 -8.97 -29.38 2.79
CA MET A 5 -9.36 -29.91 4.09
C MET A 5 -10.71 -29.34 4.49
N ASN A 6 -11.63 -30.19 4.95
CA ASN A 6 -12.89 -29.78 5.56
C ASN A 6 -12.68 -29.27 7.00
N ASN A 7 -13.73 -28.76 7.65
CA ASN A 7 -13.61 -28.17 8.99
C ASN A 7 -13.15 -29.18 10.05
N GLU A 8 -13.59 -30.44 9.99
CA GLU A 8 -13.17 -31.49 10.94
C GLU A 8 -11.70 -31.81 10.74
N GLU A 9 -11.24 -31.98 9.49
CA GLU A 9 -9.82 -32.20 9.18
C GLU A 9 -8.92 -31.04 9.62
N LEU A 10 -9.43 -29.80 9.55
CA LEU A 10 -8.70 -28.62 10.05
C LEU A 10 -8.62 -28.60 11.58
N ILE A 11 -9.66 -29.06 12.28
CA ILE A 11 -9.67 -29.21 13.74
C ILE A 11 -8.69 -30.32 14.15
N ASP A 12 -8.70 -31.47 13.47
CA ASP A 12 -7.77 -32.56 13.72
C ASP A 12 -6.31 -32.12 13.53
N GLU A 13 -6.01 -31.34 12.48
CA GLU A 13 -4.68 -30.74 12.28
C GLU A 13 -4.27 -29.85 13.47
N LEU A 14 -5.20 -29.10 14.07
CA LEU A 14 -4.91 -28.30 15.26
C LEU A 14 -4.64 -29.15 16.50
N VAL A 15 -5.45 -30.19 16.72
CA VAL A 15 -5.34 -31.05 17.89
C VAL A 15 -4.06 -31.90 17.81
N ILE A 16 -3.86 -32.59 16.69
CA ILE A 16 -2.80 -33.58 16.50
C ILE A 16 -1.43 -32.91 16.29
N HIS A 17 -1.36 -31.90 15.42
CA HIS A 17 -0.07 -31.35 14.98
C HIS A 17 0.31 -30.03 15.67
N LYS A 18 -0.63 -29.40 16.38
CA LYS A 18 -0.40 -28.12 17.07
C LYS A 18 -0.74 -28.18 18.57
N ASN A 19 -1.07 -29.36 19.08
CA ASN A 19 -1.37 -29.64 20.48
C ASN A 19 -2.46 -28.71 21.05
N ILE A 20 -3.46 -28.33 20.26
CA ILE A 20 -4.56 -27.47 20.72
C ILE A 20 -5.64 -28.33 21.38
N ASN A 21 -6.12 -27.89 22.55
CA ASN A 21 -7.24 -28.52 23.25
C ASN A 21 -8.52 -28.36 22.42
N HIS A 22 -9.11 -29.47 21.99
CA HIS A 22 -10.33 -29.49 21.17
C HIS A 22 -11.45 -28.62 21.77
N GLU A 23 -11.68 -28.73 23.08
CA GLU A 23 -12.72 -27.99 23.81
C GLU A 23 -12.57 -26.46 23.75
N THR A 24 -11.37 -25.96 23.43
CA THR A 24 -11.12 -24.51 23.32
C THR A 24 -11.44 -23.95 21.93
N ILE A 25 -11.64 -24.82 20.94
CA ILE A 25 -11.89 -24.43 19.55
C ILE A 25 -13.38 -24.11 19.41
N PRO A 26 -13.77 -22.86 19.08
CA PRO A 26 -15.18 -22.54 18.88
C PRO A 26 -15.75 -23.29 17.67
N GLU A 27 -16.98 -23.76 17.82
CA GLU A 27 -17.73 -24.35 16.71
C GLU A 27 -17.82 -23.37 15.53
N ASN A 28 -17.73 -23.89 14.31
CA ASN A 28 -17.88 -23.12 13.07
C ASN A 28 -16.87 -21.97 12.86
N ILE A 29 -15.80 -21.88 13.65
CA ILE A 29 -14.83 -20.79 13.54
C ILE A 29 -14.24 -20.63 12.12
N PHE A 30 -14.04 -21.73 11.41
CA PHE A 30 -13.50 -21.72 10.05
C PHE A 30 -14.52 -21.34 8.98
N ASN A 31 -15.81 -21.31 9.31
CA ASN A 31 -16.84 -20.71 8.46
C ASN A 31 -16.80 -19.17 8.56
N GLU A 32 -16.39 -18.63 9.71
CA GLU A 32 -16.26 -17.19 9.93
C GLU A 32 -14.93 -16.65 9.37
N ARG A 33 -13.81 -17.33 9.66
CA ARG A 33 -12.48 -16.93 9.21
C ARG A 33 -11.64 -18.15 8.84
N GLY A 34 -11.25 -18.23 7.57
CA GLY A 34 -10.51 -19.36 7.05
C GLY A 34 -9.17 -19.63 7.76
N TYR A 35 -8.75 -20.89 7.78
CA TYR A 35 -7.50 -21.33 8.43
C TYR A 35 -6.25 -20.57 7.95
N THR A 36 -6.22 -20.17 6.68
CA THR A 36 -5.12 -19.39 6.06
C THR A 36 -5.02 -17.97 6.60
N THR A 37 -6.08 -17.42 7.19
CA THR A 37 -6.11 -16.06 7.77
C THR A 37 -6.25 -16.05 9.29
N LEU A 38 -6.57 -17.18 9.92
CA LEU A 38 -6.71 -17.32 11.37
C LEU A 38 -5.56 -18.09 12.04
N VAL A 39 -5.03 -19.15 11.41
CA VAL A 39 -4.06 -20.05 12.05
C VAL A 39 -2.68 -19.95 11.43
N SER A 40 -2.59 -20.13 10.11
CA SER A 40 -1.30 -20.08 9.38
C SER A 40 -0.46 -18.81 9.58
N PRO A 41 -1.05 -17.61 9.61
CA PRO A 41 -0.33 -16.34 9.78
C PRO A 41 0.46 -16.24 11.09
N TYR A 42 -0.01 -16.90 12.14
CA TYR A 42 0.42 -16.66 13.51
C TYR A 42 1.31 -17.76 14.09
N LYS A 43 1.64 -18.78 13.30
CA LYS A 43 2.46 -19.94 13.72
C LYS A 43 3.72 -19.53 14.48
N ARG A 44 4.50 -18.58 13.93
CA ARG A 44 5.76 -18.07 14.50
C ARG A 44 5.61 -17.37 15.85
N LEU A 45 4.41 -16.89 16.18
CA LEU A 45 4.13 -16.19 17.43
C LEU A 45 3.65 -17.14 18.53
N ILE A 46 3.07 -18.28 18.17
CA ILE A 46 2.51 -19.26 19.12
C ILE A 46 3.49 -20.40 19.41
N CYS A 47 4.33 -20.78 18.45
CA CYS A 47 5.29 -21.86 18.63
C CYS A 47 6.38 -21.50 19.66
N THR A 48 6.87 -22.54 20.34
CA THR A 48 7.96 -22.45 21.31
C THR A 48 9.33 -22.63 20.68
N ASN A 49 9.41 -23.30 19.52
CA ASN A 49 10.65 -23.51 18.77
C ASN A 49 10.37 -23.86 17.29
N PHE A 50 11.42 -23.95 16.46
CA PHE A 50 11.37 -24.48 15.09
C PHE A 50 12.47 -25.53 14.90
N ASP A 51 12.07 -26.75 14.57
CA ASP A 51 12.98 -27.83 14.21
C ASP A 51 13.48 -27.61 12.78
N THR A 52 14.75 -27.25 12.65
CA THR A 52 15.39 -26.98 11.35
C THR A 52 15.60 -28.25 10.52
N MET A 53 15.72 -29.42 11.14
CA MET A 53 15.91 -30.68 10.43
C MET A 53 14.60 -31.17 9.83
N ARG A 54 13.50 -31.05 10.59
CA ARG A 54 12.15 -31.44 10.13
C ARG A 54 11.41 -30.33 9.37
N GLN A 55 11.90 -29.09 9.45
CA GLN A 55 11.23 -27.90 8.93
C GLN A 55 9.84 -27.69 9.57
N GLU A 56 9.73 -27.97 10.86
CA GLU A 56 8.46 -27.99 11.61
C GLU A 56 8.47 -27.06 12.81
N TYR A 57 7.31 -26.44 13.09
CA TYR A 57 7.12 -25.63 14.29
C TYR A 57 6.76 -26.52 15.47
N ILE A 58 7.41 -26.29 16.61
CA ILE A 58 7.14 -26.98 17.87
C ILE A 58 6.19 -26.12 18.70
N TYR A 59 5.08 -26.69 19.16
CA TYR A 59 4.04 -26.00 19.92
C TYR A 59 4.09 -26.41 21.39
N LYS A 60 3.59 -25.54 22.27
CA LYS A 60 3.39 -25.86 23.69
C LYS A 60 2.40 -27.02 23.84
N GLU A 61 2.57 -27.82 24.90
CA GLU A 61 1.56 -28.81 25.29
C GLU A 61 0.28 -28.11 25.77
N ASN A 62 -0.87 -28.75 25.56
CA ASN A 62 -2.20 -28.27 25.98
C ASN A 62 -2.48 -26.82 25.57
N GLY A 63 -2.25 -26.50 24.30
CA GLY A 63 -2.46 -25.17 23.76
C GLY A 63 -3.93 -24.77 23.75
N ASP A 64 -4.18 -23.47 23.88
CA ASP A 64 -5.52 -22.88 23.91
C ASP A 64 -5.75 -22.11 22.60
N PHE A 65 -6.84 -22.43 21.91
CA PHE A 65 -7.20 -21.77 20.65
C PHE A 65 -7.49 -20.27 20.84
N ALA A 66 -7.81 -19.82 22.05
CA ALA A 66 -7.97 -18.41 22.38
C ALA A 66 -6.73 -17.57 22.05
N GLU A 67 -5.53 -18.15 21.98
CA GLU A 67 -4.32 -17.44 21.54
C GLU A 67 -4.39 -17.01 20.07
N TYR A 68 -4.92 -17.84 19.19
CA TYR A 68 -5.15 -17.50 17.78
C TYR A 68 -6.20 -16.41 17.65
N ILE A 69 -7.30 -16.50 18.41
CA ILE A 69 -8.35 -15.47 18.43
C ILE A 69 -7.79 -14.14 18.93
N ASN A 70 -6.96 -14.16 19.98
CA ASN A 70 -6.32 -12.96 20.51
C ASN A 70 -5.38 -12.32 19.48
N LEU A 71 -4.58 -13.11 18.76
CA LEU A 71 -3.70 -12.62 17.70
C LEU A 71 -4.47 -12.05 16.51
N ALA A 72 -5.56 -12.70 16.10
CA ALA A 72 -6.46 -12.18 15.08
C ALA A 72 -7.06 -10.82 15.50
N LYS A 73 -7.53 -10.68 16.74
CA LYS A 73 -8.02 -9.40 17.28
C LYS A 73 -6.95 -8.31 17.32
N ILE A 74 -5.71 -8.66 17.65
CA ILE A 74 -4.57 -7.74 17.61
C ILE A 74 -4.29 -7.30 16.17
N ASP A 75 -4.29 -8.24 15.23
CA ASP A 75 -4.07 -7.96 13.80
C ASP A 75 -5.15 -7.03 13.25
N ASP A 76 -6.43 -7.34 13.51
CA ASP A 76 -7.56 -6.52 13.09
C ASP A 76 -7.47 -5.11 13.68
N PHE A 77 -7.04 -4.97 14.94
CA PHE A 77 -6.82 -3.66 15.56
C PHE A 77 -5.70 -2.86 14.86
N ILE A 78 -4.56 -3.51 14.57
CA ILE A 78 -3.45 -2.88 13.85
C ILE A 78 -3.90 -2.49 12.44
N SER A 79 -4.51 -3.42 11.70
CA SER A 79 -5.03 -3.22 10.35
C SER A 79 -6.01 -2.06 10.28
N ASN A 80 -6.94 -1.96 11.23
CA ASN A 80 -7.88 -0.85 11.32
C ASN A 80 -7.18 0.49 11.56
N LYS A 81 -6.18 0.55 12.46
CA LYS A 81 -5.40 1.77 12.70
C LYS A 81 -4.60 2.20 11.47
N PHE A 82 -3.90 1.26 10.83
CA PHE A 82 -3.19 1.55 9.57
C PHE A 82 -4.16 2.02 8.49
N SER A 83 -5.32 1.37 8.33
CA SER A 83 -6.35 1.77 7.35
C SER A 83 -6.76 3.23 7.54
N MET A 84 -7.09 3.63 8.77
CA MET A 84 -7.47 5.02 9.08
C MET A 84 -6.36 6.02 8.73
N TYR A 85 -5.11 5.73 9.13
CA TYR A 85 -4.01 6.66 8.90
C TYR A 85 -3.64 6.73 7.41
N ILE A 86 -3.66 5.60 6.70
CA ILE A 86 -3.39 5.53 5.27
C ILE A 86 -4.48 6.26 4.47
N GLU A 87 -5.75 6.15 4.85
CA GLU A 87 -6.84 6.87 4.16
C GLU A 87 -6.62 8.38 4.19
N CYS A 88 -6.21 8.92 5.34
CA CYS A 88 -5.88 10.34 5.48
C CYS A 88 -4.69 10.73 4.58
N PHE A 89 -3.62 9.94 4.60
CA PHE A 89 -2.46 10.13 3.73
C PHE A 89 -2.84 10.08 2.24
N GLU A 90 -3.61 9.08 1.80
CA GLU A 90 -4.00 8.93 0.40
C GLU A 90 -4.80 10.14 -0.10
N LYS A 91 -5.71 10.67 0.72
CA LYS A 91 -6.47 11.90 0.40
C LYS A 91 -5.53 13.09 0.19
N HIS A 92 -4.60 13.30 1.12
CA HIS A 92 -3.65 14.41 1.04
C HIS A 92 -2.72 14.26 -0.18
N PHE A 93 -2.17 13.07 -0.40
CA PHE A 93 -1.28 12.79 -1.53
C PHE A 93 -1.98 12.97 -2.89
N LYS A 94 -3.20 12.43 -3.02
CA LYS A 94 -4.00 12.61 -4.25
C LYS A 94 -4.32 14.07 -4.51
N THR A 95 -4.70 14.81 -3.47
CA THR A 95 -5.00 16.25 -3.58
C THR A 95 -3.79 17.02 -4.07
N TYR A 96 -2.62 16.76 -3.48
CA TYR A 96 -1.37 17.42 -3.89
C TYR A 96 -1.02 17.14 -5.37
N VAL A 97 -1.09 15.88 -5.80
CA VAL A 97 -0.80 15.52 -7.21
C VAL A 97 -1.84 16.11 -8.16
N ALA A 98 -3.12 16.12 -7.75
CA ALA A 98 -4.21 16.73 -8.52
C ALA A 98 -3.99 18.24 -8.72
N GLU A 99 -3.60 18.95 -7.66
CA GLU A 99 -3.27 20.37 -7.70
C GLU A 99 -2.09 20.64 -8.64
N LYS A 100 -0.97 19.93 -8.45
CA LYS A 100 0.22 20.12 -9.29
C LYS A 100 0.01 19.82 -10.76
N LEU A 101 -0.75 18.77 -11.09
CA LEU A 101 -1.09 18.52 -12.48
C LEU A 101 -2.07 19.58 -13.02
N SER A 102 -3.05 20.01 -12.23
CA SER A 102 -3.99 21.05 -12.67
C SER A 102 -3.30 22.38 -12.93
N GLU A 103 -2.29 22.76 -12.13
CA GLU A 103 -1.47 23.94 -12.39
C GLU A 103 -0.85 23.89 -13.79
N LYS A 104 -0.33 22.73 -14.23
CA LYS A 104 0.27 22.61 -15.57
C LYS A 104 -0.76 22.58 -16.70
N PHE A 105 -1.98 22.12 -16.42
CA PHE A 105 -3.07 22.06 -17.41
C PHE A 105 -3.81 23.39 -17.54
N LYS A 106 -3.81 24.20 -16.48
CA LYS A 106 -4.52 25.49 -16.45
C LYS A 106 -3.98 26.47 -17.50
N ASP A 107 -2.70 26.34 -17.86
CA ASP A 107 -2.05 27.15 -18.89
C ASP A 107 -2.67 26.95 -20.29
N THR A 108 -3.35 25.81 -20.52
CA THR A 108 -4.04 25.51 -21.77
C THR A 108 -5.57 25.56 -21.64
N ASN A 109 -6.12 25.21 -20.47
CA ASN A 109 -7.56 25.18 -20.23
C ASN A 109 -7.92 25.41 -18.75
N LEU A 110 -8.69 26.46 -18.45
CA LEU A 110 -9.11 26.82 -17.08
C LEU A 110 -9.91 25.71 -16.36
N SER A 111 -10.68 24.93 -17.10
CA SER A 111 -11.45 23.80 -16.58
C SER A 111 -10.62 22.53 -16.40
N CYS A 112 -9.36 22.52 -16.87
CA CYS A 112 -8.42 21.41 -16.78
C CYS A 112 -8.97 20.08 -17.33
N ASN A 113 -9.79 20.14 -18.38
CA ASN A 113 -10.45 18.98 -19.00
C ASN A 113 -10.04 18.75 -20.47
N ASP A 114 -9.03 19.47 -20.96
CA ASP A 114 -8.43 19.22 -22.27
C ASP A 114 -7.22 18.29 -22.13
N TYR A 115 -7.34 17.09 -22.72
CA TYR A 115 -6.33 16.05 -22.69
C TYR A 115 -5.57 15.89 -24.02
N SER A 116 -5.59 16.92 -24.88
CA SER A 116 -4.97 16.87 -26.21
C SER A 116 -3.47 16.58 -26.15
N GLU A 117 -2.71 17.25 -25.28
CA GLU A 117 -1.28 17.00 -25.11
C GLU A 117 -0.98 15.61 -24.52
N LEU A 118 -1.82 15.13 -23.59
CA LEU A 118 -1.69 13.76 -23.07
C LEU A 118 -1.96 12.72 -24.17
N SER A 119 -2.95 12.97 -25.03
CA SER A 119 -3.26 12.11 -26.18
C SER A 119 -2.11 12.11 -27.18
N ARG A 120 -1.51 13.27 -27.45
CA ARG A 120 -0.32 13.43 -28.29
C ARG A 120 0.86 12.65 -27.72
N LEU A 121 1.18 12.84 -26.44
CA LEU A 121 2.19 12.06 -25.71
C LEU A 121 1.93 10.55 -25.85
N SER A 122 0.70 10.11 -25.59
CA SER A 122 0.32 8.69 -25.66
C SER A 122 0.51 8.08 -27.05
N SER A 123 0.22 8.83 -28.12
CA SER A 123 0.41 8.35 -29.49
C SER A 123 1.88 8.13 -29.86
N CYS A 124 2.80 8.88 -29.24
CA CYS A 124 4.24 8.75 -29.48
C CYS A 124 4.92 7.67 -28.62
N LEU A 125 4.25 7.18 -27.57
CA LEU A 125 4.84 6.24 -26.63
C LEU A 125 4.54 4.77 -27.02
N PRO A 126 5.49 3.84 -26.81
CA PRO A 126 5.25 2.42 -27.04
C PRO A 126 4.15 1.87 -26.12
N SER A 127 3.49 0.80 -26.58
CA SER A 127 2.48 0.10 -25.78
C SER A 127 3.08 -0.52 -24.52
N THR A 128 2.23 -0.73 -23.50
CA THR A 128 2.65 -1.38 -22.24
C THR A 128 3.30 -2.75 -22.49
N GLU A 129 2.76 -3.54 -23.41
CA GLU A 129 3.31 -4.85 -23.78
C GLU A 129 4.69 -4.73 -24.41
N ARG A 130 4.88 -3.78 -25.35
CA ARG A 130 6.20 -3.53 -25.97
C ARG A 130 7.23 -3.09 -24.94
N ILE A 131 6.85 -2.26 -23.96
CA ILE A 131 7.74 -1.83 -22.87
C ILE A 131 8.17 -3.03 -22.01
N GLN A 132 7.25 -3.94 -21.70
CA GLN A 132 7.54 -5.09 -20.82
C GLN A 132 8.50 -6.11 -21.45
N HIS A 133 8.33 -6.38 -22.74
CA HIS A 133 9.14 -7.32 -23.53
C HIS A 133 10.43 -6.70 -24.08
N CYS A 134 10.63 -5.40 -23.88
CA CYS A 134 11.85 -4.73 -24.31
C CYS A 134 13.05 -5.16 -23.44
N HIS A 135 14.13 -5.56 -24.12
CA HIS A 135 15.40 -5.92 -23.50
C HIS A 135 16.30 -4.69 -23.27
N ASN A 136 16.24 -3.71 -24.18
CA ASN A 136 17.02 -2.48 -24.10
C ASN A 136 16.13 -1.23 -24.21
N ILE A 137 15.96 -0.53 -23.08
CA ILE A 137 15.08 0.64 -22.95
C ILE A 137 15.45 1.77 -23.92
N LEU A 138 16.73 1.89 -24.30
CA LEU A 138 17.17 2.91 -25.25
C LEU A 138 16.51 2.77 -26.64
N GLN A 139 16.00 1.59 -26.98
CA GLN A 139 15.29 1.32 -28.24
C GLN A 139 13.79 1.66 -28.20
N LEU A 140 13.26 2.04 -27.03
CA LEU A 140 11.84 2.36 -26.88
C LEU A 140 11.47 3.76 -27.40
N ASP A 141 12.46 4.59 -27.73
CA ASP A 141 12.30 5.97 -28.18
C ASP A 141 11.20 6.72 -27.43
N CYS A 142 11.36 6.83 -26.11
CA CYS A 142 10.33 7.33 -25.19
C CYS A 142 10.73 8.65 -24.50
N HIS A 143 11.66 9.40 -25.10
CA HIS A 143 12.17 10.64 -24.55
C HIS A 143 11.23 11.83 -24.86
N PHE A 144 10.12 11.89 -24.13
CA PHE A 144 9.10 12.93 -24.30
C PHE A 144 8.94 13.75 -23.02
N ASN A 145 8.87 15.07 -23.19
CA ASN A 145 8.48 16.03 -22.16
C ASN A 145 7.05 16.50 -22.44
N CYS A 146 6.24 16.61 -21.40
CA CYS A 146 4.85 17.05 -21.47
C CYS A 146 4.59 17.92 -20.23
N TYR A 147 3.97 19.09 -20.40
CA TYR A 147 3.51 19.93 -19.28
C TYR A 147 4.59 20.28 -18.22
N ASP A 148 5.82 20.56 -18.68
CA ASP A 148 6.98 20.78 -17.80
C ASP A 148 7.15 19.69 -16.72
N LEU A 149 6.84 18.45 -17.08
CA LEU A 149 7.12 17.29 -16.25
C LEU A 149 8.56 16.80 -16.48
N LEU A 150 9.01 15.88 -15.63
CA LEU A 150 10.18 15.07 -15.92
C LEU A 150 9.92 14.26 -17.19
N TYR A 151 10.95 14.15 -18.04
CA TYR A 151 10.90 13.30 -19.23
C TYR A 151 10.40 11.90 -18.90
N PHE A 152 9.54 11.36 -19.76
CA PHE A 152 8.82 10.11 -19.52
C PHE A 152 9.76 8.92 -19.29
N ASP A 153 10.94 8.95 -19.89
CA ASP A 153 11.98 7.93 -19.78
C ASP A 153 12.99 8.20 -18.66
N LYS A 154 12.89 9.31 -17.93
CA LYS A 154 13.82 9.69 -16.86
C LYS A 154 13.26 9.49 -15.47
N MET A 155 14.13 9.24 -14.51
CA MET A 155 13.84 9.25 -13.08
C MET A 155 14.98 9.94 -12.32
N TYR A 156 14.76 10.28 -11.06
CA TYR A 156 15.83 10.79 -10.22
C TYR A 156 16.52 9.64 -9.47
N ASN A 157 17.85 9.61 -9.48
CA ASN A 157 18.62 8.70 -8.62
C ASN A 157 18.74 9.24 -7.19
N SER A 158 19.41 8.50 -6.31
CA SER A 158 19.64 8.86 -4.89
C SER A 158 20.29 10.23 -4.66
N ASN A 159 21.01 10.75 -5.66
CA ASN A 159 21.67 12.06 -5.65
C ASN A 159 20.90 13.13 -6.43
N MET A 160 19.64 12.87 -6.79
CA MET A 160 18.76 13.78 -7.56
C MET A 160 19.28 14.16 -8.94
N ARG A 161 20.09 13.30 -9.55
CA ARG A 161 20.43 13.41 -10.96
C ARG A 161 19.41 12.65 -11.79
N GLU A 162 19.04 13.22 -12.93
CA GLU A 162 18.23 12.54 -13.92
C GLU A 162 19.02 11.35 -14.48
N VAL A 163 18.40 10.18 -14.45
CA VAL A 163 18.93 8.93 -14.97
C VAL A 163 17.85 8.20 -15.76
N GLN A 164 18.24 7.22 -16.57
CA GLN A 164 17.29 6.38 -17.28
C GLN A 164 16.37 5.64 -16.30
N ALA A 165 15.06 5.79 -16.47
CA ALA A 165 14.07 5.02 -15.75
C ALA A 165 14.12 3.55 -16.19
N ASN A 166 13.94 2.63 -15.26
CA ASN A 166 13.81 1.21 -15.60
C ASN A 166 12.45 0.93 -16.28
N LYS A 167 12.36 -0.21 -16.97
CA LYS A 167 11.17 -0.58 -17.77
C LYS A 167 9.89 -0.64 -16.94
N ASN A 168 9.98 -1.02 -15.66
CA ASN A 168 8.81 -1.11 -14.78
C ASN A 168 8.25 0.28 -14.45
N ILE A 169 9.12 1.28 -14.26
CA ILE A 169 8.69 2.67 -14.02
C ILE A 169 8.00 3.22 -15.28
N ILE A 170 8.58 3.00 -16.46
CA ILE A 170 8.02 3.43 -17.75
C ILE A 170 6.65 2.76 -17.97
N ALA A 171 6.55 1.45 -17.74
CA ALA A 171 5.29 0.72 -17.84
C ALA A 171 4.23 1.22 -16.84
N ASN A 172 4.64 1.56 -15.60
CA ASN A 172 3.73 2.14 -14.60
C ASN A 172 3.17 3.49 -15.05
N ARG A 173 4.04 4.36 -15.60
CA ARG A 173 3.63 5.68 -16.12
C ARG A 173 2.71 5.53 -17.32
N ARG A 174 3.01 4.59 -18.23
CA ARG A 174 2.17 4.30 -19.39
C ARG A 174 0.77 3.86 -18.96
N ARG A 175 0.68 2.93 -18.01
CA ARG A 175 -0.61 2.47 -17.46
C ARG A 175 -1.40 3.61 -16.80
N ALA A 176 -0.73 4.47 -16.04
CA ALA A 176 -1.38 5.62 -15.40
C ALA A 176 -1.96 6.58 -16.47
N LEU A 177 -1.18 6.86 -17.52
CA LEU A 177 -1.62 7.66 -18.67
C LEU A 177 -2.81 7.02 -19.41
N ASP A 178 -2.72 5.72 -19.71
CA ASP A 178 -3.82 4.99 -20.36
C ASP A 178 -5.10 5.02 -19.51
N THR A 179 -4.98 4.97 -18.18
CA THR A 179 -6.12 5.05 -17.26
C THR A 179 -6.78 6.43 -17.29
N ILE A 180 -5.99 7.50 -17.37
CA ILE A 180 -6.51 8.87 -17.54
C ILE A 180 -7.20 9.00 -18.90
N LEU A 181 -6.55 8.57 -19.98
CA LEU A 181 -7.07 8.73 -21.34
C LEU A 181 -8.33 7.91 -21.63
N LYS A 182 -8.57 6.81 -20.91
CA LYS A 182 -9.86 6.11 -20.94
C LYS A 182 -11.04 6.99 -20.51
N LEU A 183 -10.77 8.02 -19.72
CA LEU A 183 -11.77 9.00 -19.28
C LEU A 183 -11.79 10.25 -20.16
N ASN A 184 -11.01 10.30 -21.25
CA ASN A 184 -11.05 11.35 -22.27
C ASN A 184 -12.26 11.17 -23.20
N THR A 185 -13.45 11.20 -22.63
CA THR A 185 -14.72 11.05 -23.34
C THR A 185 -15.79 11.89 -22.65
N THR A 186 -16.82 12.27 -23.40
CA THR A 186 -17.99 12.99 -22.88
C THR A 186 -19.12 12.06 -22.46
N HIS A 187 -19.01 10.76 -22.74
CA HIS A 187 -20.05 9.76 -22.47
C HIS A 187 -19.44 8.48 -21.90
N GLY A 188 -20.20 7.79 -21.03
CA GLY A 188 -19.82 6.52 -20.45
C GLY A 188 -20.49 6.25 -19.11
N TYR A 189 -20.10 5.14 -18.49
CA TYR A 189 -20.48 4.79 -17.13
C TYR A 189 -19.25 4.76 -16.22
N SER A 190 -19.36 5.36 -15.04
CA SER A 190 -18.37 5.28 -13.98
C SER A 190 -19.04 5.08 -12.62
N SER A 191 -18.50 4.18 -11.80
CA SER A 191 -18.92 4.05 -10.41
C SER A 191 -18.52 5.26 -9.56
N ASN A 192 -17.60 6.11 -10.06
CA ASN A 192 -17.26 7.35 -9.39
C ASN A 192 -18.28 8.44 -9.75
N MET A 193 -19.02 8.91 -8.73
CA MET A 193 -20.08 9.92 -8.91
C MET A 193 -19.60 11.23 -9.53
N LEU A 194 -18.37 11.67 -9.23
CA LEU A 194 -17.82 12.90 -9.81
C LEU A 194 -17.56 12.74 -11.31
N ILE A 195 -17.02 11.59 -11.73
CA ILE A 195 -16.81 11.29 -13.15
C ILE A 195 -18.15 11.13 -13.86
N GLN A 196 -19.09 10.37 -13.27
CA GLN A 196 -20.41 10.18 -13.84
C GLN A 196 -21.18 11.50 -14.01
N HIS A 197 -21.05 12.42 -13.05
CA HIS A 197 -21.65 13.75 -13.13
C HIS A 197 -21.15 14.55 -14.34
N ASN A 198 -19.86 14.45 -14.67
CA ASN A 198 -19.31 15.12 -15.86
C ASN A 198 -19.84 14.47 -17.15
N PHE A 199 -19.91 13.14 -17.22
CA PHE A 199 -20.52 12.44 -18.37
C PHE A 199 -22.00 12.81 -18.54
N ASN A 200 -22.77 12.90 -17.45
CA ASN A 200 -24.18 13.32 -17.50
C ASN A 200 -24.35 14.74 -18.04
N LYS A 201 -23.33 15.59 -17.92
CA LYS A 201 -23.30 16.94 -18.49
C LYS A 201 -22.70 17.01 -19.89
N ASN A 202 -22.37 15.86 -20.49
CA ASN A 202 -21.64 15.77 -21.77
C ASN A 202 -20.30 16.51 -21.75
N THR A 203 -19.61 16.48 -20.61
CA THR A 203 -18.31 17.15 -20.40
C THR A 203 -17.24 16.11 -20.10
N VAL A 204 -16.03 16.35 -20.62
CA VAL A 204 -14.86 15.56 -20.22
C VAL A 204 -14.56 15.86 -18.75
N PRO A 205 -14.41 14.84 -17.89
CA PRO A 205 -14.07 15.04 -16.48
C PRO A 205 -12.74 15.77 -16.34
N PRO A 206 -12.60 16.74 -15.43
CA PRO A 206 -11.37 17.49 -15.25
C PRO A 206 -10.28 16.65 -14.56
N ILE A 207 -9.00 16.96 -14.83
CA ILE A 207 -7.87 16.15 -14.38
C ILE A 207 -7.83 15.98 -12.86
N TRP A 208 -8.12 17.03 -12.09
CA TRP A 208 -8.14 16.96 -10.63
C TRP A 208 -9.15 15.89 -10.15
N GLY A 209 -10.32 15.83 -10.78
CA GLY A 209 -11.35 14.85 -10.46
C GLY A 209 -10.91 13.42 -10.82
N VAL A 210 -10.25 13.27 -11.97
CA VAL A 210 -9.68 11.99 -12.43
C VAL A 210 -8.60 11.48 -11.48
N ILE A 211 -7.68 12.31 -11.00
CA ILE A 211 -6.62 11.88 -10.07
C ILE A 211 -7.18 11.23 -8.81
N HIS A 212 -8.32 11.71 -8.29
CA HIS A 212 -8.95 11.12 -7.12
C HIS A 212 -9.49 9.70 -7.35
N THR A 213 -9.82 9.33 -8.60
CA THR A 213 -10.31 7.99 -8.95
C THR A 213 -9.19 6.99 -9.21
N LEU A 214 -7.96 7.46 -9.41
CA LEU A 214 -6.82 6.60 -9.71
C LEU A 214 -6.40 5.75 -8.51
N SER A 215 -5.74 4.62 -8.79
CA SER A 215 -5.10 3.82 -7.74
C SER A 215 -3.91 4.58 -7.15
N LEU A 216 -3.55 4.33 -5.88
CA LEU A 216 -2.36 4.94 -5.27
C LEU A 216 -1.08 4.65 -6.07
N GLY A 217 -1.01 3.51 -6.77
CA GLY A 217 0.11 3.16 -7.64
C GLY A 217 0.22 4.07 -8.86
N ASP A 218 -0.90 4.40 -9.49
CA ASP A 218 -0.92 5.28 -10.66
C ASP A 218 -0.66 6.74 -10.26
N VAL A 219 -1.23 7.19 -9.13
CA VAL A 219 -0.93 8.52 -8.56
C VAL A 219 0.56 8.65 -8.21
N LEU A 220 1.17 7.59 -7.65
CA LEU A 220 2.61 7.57 -7.41
C LEU A 220 3.44 7.62 -8.71
N ALA A 221 2.96 6.99 -9.79
CA ALA A 221 3.64 7.06 -11.08
C ALA A 221 3.66 8.50 -11.62
N LEU A 222 2.53 9.21 -11.49
CA LEU A 222 2.40 10.62 -11.87
C LEU A 222 3.23 11.54 -10.96
N TYR A 223 3.19 11.33 -9.64
CA TYR A 223 4.04 12.06 -8.69
C TYR A 223 5.53 11.95 -9.03
N ASN A 224 5.99 10.76 -9.44
CA ASN A 224 7.37 10.53 -9.84
C ASN A 224 7.72 11.14 -11.21
N MET A 225 6.76 11.75 -11.91
CA MET A 225 7.00 12.58 -13.10
C MET A 225 7.01 14.07 -12.76
N LEU A 226 6.64 14.49 -11.54
CA LEU A 226 6.77 15.89 -11.15
C LEU A 226 8.24 16.30 -11.07
N LYS A 227 8.50 17.58 -11.34
CA LYS A 227 9.84 18.17 -11.19
C LYS A 227 10.30 18.09 -9.74
N ILE A 228 11.61 18.21 -9.57
CA ILE A 228 12.25 18.11 -8.25
C ILE A 228 11.71 19.13 -7.24
N GLN A 229 11.37 20.35 -7.66
CA GLN A 229 10.85 21.39 -6.78
C GLN A 229 9.49 21.01 -6.19
N ASP A 230 8.59 20.47 -7.02
CA ASP A 230 7.29 19.99 -6.56
C ASP A 230 7.47 18.83 -5.57
N ARG A 231 8.29 17.83 -5.93
CA ARG A 231 8.59 16.71 -5.02
C ARG A 231 9.21 17.16 -3.69
N LEU A 232 10.10 18.16 -3.72
CA LEU A 232 10.68 18.77 -2.53
C LEU A 232 9.60 19.42 -1.67
N SER A 233 8.74 20.25 -2.26
CA SER A 233 7.67 20.94 -1.53
C SER A 233 6.71 19.97 -0.85
N PHE A 234 6.36 18.86 -1.52
CA PHE A 234 5.56 17.81 -0.91
C PHE A 234 6.27 17.15 0.28
N CYS A 235 7.55 16.83 0.14
CA CYS A 235 8.31 16.25 1.23
C CYS A 235 8.42 17.20 2.43
N GLN A 236 8.63 18.50 2.18
CA GLN A 236 8.68 19.51 3.24
C GLN A 236 7.37 19.61 4.00
N ALA A 237 6.24 19.56 3.28
CA ALA A 237 4.90 19.56 3.87
C ALA A 237 4.64 18.29 4.70
N ILE A 238 4.91 17.12 4.13
CA ILE A 238 4.65 15.82 4.77
C ILE A 238 5.53 15.59 6.00
N TYR A 239 6.83 15.91 5.91
CA TYR A 239 7.76 15.76 7.04
C TYR A 239 7.76 16.97 7.98
N LYS A 240 6.97 18.03 7.69
CA LYS A 240 6.93 19.29 8.44
C LYS A 240 8.33 19.86 8.71
N LYS A 241 9.18 19.82 7.70
CA LYS A 241 10.61 20.15 7.79
C LYS A 241 11.04 20.97 6.59
N GLN A 242 11.73 22.09 6.81
CA GLN A 242 12.26 22.91 5.70
C GLN A 242 13.46 22.24 5.02
N ASN A 243 14.42 21.74 5.80
CA ASN A 243 15.66 21.16 5.29
C ASN A 243 15.51 19.66 5.01
N VAL A 244 14.86 19.33 3.88
CA VAL A 244 14.74 17.94 3.41
C VAL A 244 15.91 17.60 2.49
N SER A 245 16.62 16.53 2.82
CA SER A 245 17.71 16.01 2.00
C SER A 245 17.19 15.30 0.75
N TYR A 246 18.01 15.25 -0.29
CA TYR A 246 17.73 14.49 -1.51
C TYR A 246 17.43 13.01 -1.27
N ARG A 247 18.04 12.41 -0.24
CA ARG A 247 17.77 11.03 0.17
C ARG A 247 16.35 10.88 0.72
N GLU A 248 15.88 11.83 1.52
CA GLU A 248 14.52 11.82 2.09
C GLU A 248 13.45 11.95 0.99
N ILE A 249 13.68 12.78 -0.03
CA ILE A 249 12.73 12.95 -1.15
C ILE A 249 12.60 11.65 -1.96
N ASN A 250 13.71 10.97 -2.25
CA ASN A 250 13.67 9.69 -2.94
C ASN A 250 13.12 8.56 -2.07
N ALA A 251 13.42 8.57 -0.77
CA ALA A 251 12.88 7.62 0.18
C ALA A 251 11.35 7.73 0.27
N LEU A 252 10.77 8.93 0.09
CA LEU A 252 9.33 9.11 0.12
C LEU A 252 8.62 8.25 -0.93
N SER A 253 9.09 8.21 -2.18
CA SER A 253 8.47 7.36 -3.22
C SER A 253 8.49 5.86 -2.84
N SER A 254 9.55 5.40 -2.16
CA SER A 254 9.64 4.05 -1.62
C SER A 254 8.68 3.83 -0.44
N ASN A 255 8.56 4.81 0.44
CA ASN A 255 7.63 4.79 1.57
C ASN A 255 6.17 4.75 1.11
N ILE A 256 5.79 5.53 0.10
CA ILE A 256 4.45 5.52 -0.51
C ILE A 256 4.15 4.15 -1.13
N ASN A 257 5.13 3.56 -1.83
CA ASN A 257 4.99 2.20 -2.36
C ASN A 257 4.77 1.16 -1.25
N PHE A 258 5.39 1.35 -0.09
CA PHE A 258 5.19 0.46 1.04
C PHE A 258 3.82 0.68 1.71
N ILE A 259 3.39 1.93 1.90
CA ILE A 259 2.03 2.29 2.32
C ILE A 259 1.00 1.60 1.41
N ARG A 260 1.20 1.65 0.08
CA ARG A 260 0.34 0.96 -0.89
C ARG A 260 0.28 -0.55 -0.67
N LYS A 261 1.39 -1.21 -0.33
CA LYS A 261 1.40 -2.65 -0.04
C LYS A 261 0.59 -2.98 1.21
N ILE A 262 0.76 -2.21 2.28
CA ILE A 262 -0.03 -2.36 3.52
C ILE A 262 -1.51 -2.16 3.22
N ARG A 263 -1.87 -1.10 2.48
CA ARG A 263 -3.25 -0.81 2.09
C ARG A 263 -3.87 -1.93 1.28
N ASN A 264 -3.15 -2.47 0.30
CA ASN A 264 -3.63 -3.59 -0.50
C ASN A 264 -3.87 -4.84 0.36
N ASN A 265 -2.95 -5.16 1.28
CA ASN A 265 -3.10 -6.30 2.20
C ASN A 265 -4.38 -6.18 3.03
N ILE A 266 -4.62 -5.00 3.61
CA ILE A 266 -5.84 -4.70 4.39
C ILE A 266 -7.09 -4.83 3.52
N ASN A 267 -7.09 -4.26 2.30
CA ASN A 267 -8.24 -4.32 1.40
C ASN A 267 -8.57 -5.73 0.90
N HIS A 268 -7.60 -6.64 0.89
CA HIS A 268 -7.79 -8.05 0.58
C HIS A 268 -8.16 -8.90 1.80
N TYR A 269 -8.39 -8.27 2.96
CA TYR A 269 -8.69 -8.93 4.24
C TYR A 269 -7.61 -9.95 4.65
N GLU A 270 -6.38 -9.71 4.22
CA GLU A 270 -5.23 -10.52 4.61
C GLU A 270 -4.66 -10.03 5.95
N PRO A 271 -4.20 -10.95 6.82
CA PRO A 271 -3.52 -10.59 8.06
C PRO A 271 -2.30 -9.70 7.82
N LEU A 272 -2.19 -8.61 8.58
CA LEU A 272 -1.11 -7.63 8.42
C LEU A 272 0.14 -8.00 9.22
N ILE A 273 0.00 -8.72 10.34
CA ILE A 273 1.13 -9.13 11.18
C ILE A 273 2.22 -9.88 10.37
N PRO A 274 1.91 -10.87 9.51
CA PRO A 274 2.92 -11.54 8.70
C PRO A 274 3.73 -10.58 7.81
N VAL A 275 3.08 -9.56 7.25
CA VAL A 275 3.77 -8.52 6.47
C VAL A 275 4.73 -7.76 7.36
N LEU A 276 4.28 -7.31 8.54
CA LEU A 276 5.13 -6.58 9.48
C LEU A 276 6.33 -7.42 9.94
N LEU A 277 6.11 -8.70 10.23
CA LEU A 277 7.19 -9.62 10.63
C LEU A 277 8.20 -9.86 9.50
N LYS A 278 7.75 -10.00 8.26
CA LYS A 278 8.64 -10.13 7.10
C LYS A 278 9.58 -8.93 6.98
N TYR A 279 9.07 -7.72 7.19
CA TYR A 279 9.90 -6.51 7.16
C TYR A 279 10.88 -6.43 8.33
N GLN A 280 10.49 -6.94 9.50
CA GLN A 280 11.43 -7.13 10.60
C GLN A 280 12.56 -8.10 10.23
N ASP A 281 12.24 -9.22 9.59
CA ASP A 281 13.25 -10.21 9.16
C ASP A 281 14.22 -9.60 8.11
N GLU A 282 13.73 -8.69 7.26
CA GLU A 282 14.53 -7.92 6.29
C GLU A 282 15.32 -6.75 6.92
N GLY A 283 15.26 -6.56 8.24
CA GLY A 283 15.96 -5.47 8.94
C GLY A 283 15.38 -4.08 8.69
N LYS A 284 14.12 -3.99 8.24
CA LYS A 284 13.44 -2.74 7.85
C LYS A 284 12.48 -2.21 8.92
N GLU A 285 12.72 -2.56 10.19
CA GLU A 285 11.88 -2.14 11.32
C GLU A 285 11.76 -0.61 11.42
N GLU A 286 12.88 0.10 11.30
CA GLU A 286 12.94 1.56 11.42
C GLU A 286 12.11 2.26 10.34
N ALA A 287 12.07 1.70 9.12
CA ALA A 287 11.25 2.24 8.05
C ALA A 287 9.75 2.13 8.36
N ILE A 288 9.31 1.04 9.00
CA ILE A 288 7.92 0.89 9.46
C ILE A 288 7.57 1.94 10.50
N PHE A 289 8.44 2.16 11.49
CA PHE A 289 8.16 3.17 12.53
C PHE A 289 8.15 4.58 11.96
N LYS A 290 9.09 4.94 11.06
CA LYS A 290 9.08 6.23 10.37
C LYS A 290 7.80 6.48 9.57
N ILE A 291 7.30 5.44 8.89
CA ILE A 291 6.03 5.53 8.15
C ILE A 291 4.86 5.66 9.11
N LEU A 292 4.85 4.88 10.19
CA LEU A 292 3.78 4.96 11.17
C LEU A 292 3.72 6.35 11.81
N ASP A 293 4.85 6.92 12.21
CA ASP A 293 4.94 8.27 12.78
C ASP A 293 4.42 9.31 11.78
N LEU A 294 4.87 9.25 10.52
CA LEU A 294 4.37 10.12 9.45
C LEU A 294 2.85 10.01 9.25
N LEU A 295 2.34 8.79 9.15
CA LEU A 295 0.92 8.52 8.92
C LEU A 295 0.07 9.02 10.10
N LYS A 296 0.55 8.79 11.32
CA LYS A 296 -0.07 9.20 12.56
C LYS A 296 -0.09 10.72 12.70
N ASP A 297 1.04 11.37 12.45
CA ASP A 297 1.16 12.83 12.54
C ASP A 297 0.25 13.52 11.53
N LEU A 298 0.17 13.01 10.30
CA LEU A 298 -0.77 13.51 9.30
C LEU A 298 -2.22 13.32 9.74
N TYR A 299 -2.55 12.15 10.28
CA TYR A 299 -3.90 11.87 10.77
C TYR A 299 -4.31 12.84 11.89
N TYR A 300 -3.48 13.03 12.92
CA TYR A 300 -3.82 13.88 14.08
C TYR A 300 -3.71 15.39 13.81
N SER A 301 -2.92 15.80 12.81
CA SER A 301 -2.84 17.22 12.42
C SER A 301 -3.83 17.60 11.32
N GLY A 302 -4.49 16.63 10.69
CA GLY A 302 -5.51 16.89 9.70
C GLY A 302 -6.82 17.38 10.34
N ASN A 303 -7.53 18.26 9.65
CA ASN A 303 -8.86 18.73 10.08
C ASN A 303 -9.98 17.75 9.72
N ILE A 304 -9.68 16.72 8.93
CA ILE A 304 -10.64 15.73 8.44
C ILE A 304 -10.15 14.35 8.88
N HIS A 305 -10.71 13.84 9.97
CA HIS A 305 -10.49 12.48 10.43
C HIS A 305 -11.48 11.53 9.76
N SER A 306 -11.12 10.25 9.65
CA SER A 306 -12.10 9.25 9.22
C SER A 306 -13.19 9.12 10.30
N ILE A 307 -14.42 8.84 9.87
CA ILE A 307 -15.58 8.68 10.78
C ILE A 307 -15.44 7.40 11.64
N ASN A 308 -14.50 6.52 11.27
CA ASN A 308 -14.29 5.23 11.93
C ASN A 308 -13.57 5.41 13.26
N VAL A 309 -14.31 5.48 14.35
CA VAL A 309 -13.73 5.44 15.70
C VAL A 309 -13.34 4.00 16.05
N VAL A 310 -12.06 3.66 15.91
CA VAL A 310 -11.53 2.38 16.38
C VAL A 310 -11.33 2.45 17.88
N ARG A 311 -12.28 1.86 18.63
CA ARG A 311 -12.22 1.74 20.09
C ARG A 311 -11.02 0.90 20.50
N ARG A 312 -10.39 1.27 21.62
CA ARG A 312 -9.28 0.51 22.20
C ARG A 312 -9.80 -0.85 22.66
N VAL A 313 -9.32 -1.93 22.02
CA VAL A 313 -9.66 -3.30 22.39
C VAL A 313 -8.70 -3.77 23.49
N LYS A 314 -9.21 -4.39 24.55
CA LYS A 314 -8.36 -5.11 25.50
C LYS A 314 -7.99 -6.46 24.89
N PHE A 315 -6.71 -6.66 24.63
CA PHE A 315 -6.14 -7.93 24.19
C PHE A 315 -5.30 -8.55 25.31
N GLN A 316 -5.23 -9.88 25.33
CA GLN A 316 -4.37 -10.62 26.24
C GLN A 316 -2.90 -10.41 25.85
N LYS A 317 -2.01 -10.43 26.85
CA LYS A 317 -0.57 -10.29 26.62
C LYS A 317 -0.06 -11.51 25.86
N LEU A 318 0.69 -11.28 24.78
CA LEU A 318 1.31 -12.35 24.02
C LEU A 318 2.33 -13.12 24.88
N SER A 319 2.21 -14.45 24.87
CA SER A 319 3.18 -15.34 25.50
C SER A 319 4.54 -15.20 24.82
N LYS A 320 5.61 -15.28 25.63
CA LYS A 320 6.96 -15.01 25.18
C LYS A 320 7.88 -16.16 25.59
N CYS A 321 8.57 -16.73 24.62
CA CYS A 321 9.64 -17.71 24.79
C CYS A 321 10.89 -17.23 24.04
N ASP A 322 12.01 -17.94 24.15
CA ASP A 322 13.25 -17.53 23.49
C ASP A 322 13.13 -17.50 21.96
N TYR A 323 12.30 -18.37 21.38
CA TYR A 323 12.05 -18.42 19.94
C TYR A 323 11.30 -17.18 19.41
N ASN A 324 10.17 -16.82 20.03
CA ASN A 324 9.28 -15.76 19.52
C ASN A 324 9.56 -14.37 20.12
N LYS A 325 10.52 -14.25 21.06
CA LYS A 325 10.79 -13.04 21.86
C LYS A 325 11.02 -11.80 21.02
N LYS A 326 11.73 -11.92 19.90
CA LYS A 326 12.02 -10.77 19.01
C LYS A 326 10.75 -10.26 18.33
N GLN A 327 9.92 -11.17 17.80
CA GLN A 327 8.67 -10.84 17.11
C GLN A 327 7.64 -10.25 18.07
N VAL A 328 7.49 -10.85 19.26
CA VAL A 328 6.57 -10.35 20.30
C VAL A 328 6.98 -8.96 20.78
N VAL A 329 8.28 -8.69 20.98
CA VAL A 329 8.76 -7.34 21.35
C VAL A 329 8.45 -6.33 20.25
N TYR A 330 8.65 -6.71 18.99
CA TYR A 330 8.40 -5.83 17.85
C TYR A 330 6.91 -5.49 17.68
N LEU A 331 6.01 -6.48 17.79
CA LEU A 331 4.57 -6.24 17.75
C LEU A 331 4.10 -5.37 18.92
N ASN A 332 4.63 -5.59 20.13
CA ASN A 332 4.33 -4.73 21.27
C ASN A 332 4.81 -3.29 21.06
N LYS A 333 5.93 -3.07 20.36
CA LYS A 333 6.36 -1.72 19.97
C LYS A 333 5.38 -1.09 18.98
N ILE A 334 4.92 -1.82 17.97
CA ILE A 334 3.90 -1.31 17.03
C ILE A 334 2.63 -0.91 17.78
N LEU A 335 2.10 -1.80 18.63
CA LEU A 335 0.90 -1.57 19.43
C LEU A 335 0.97 -0.34 20.35
N ARG A 336 2.17 0.03 20.82
CA ARG A 336 2.38 1.24 21.63
C ARG A 336 2.42 2.53 20.81
N ASN A 337 2.73 2.43 19.52
CA ASN A 337 2.90 3.59 18.65
C ASN A 337 1.66 3.92 17.82
N ILE A 338 0.75 2.96 17.60
CA ILE A 338 -0.51 3.14 16.85
C ILE A 338 -1.63 3.80 17.66
#